data_AF-A0AAU8CF41-F1
#
_entry.id   AF-A0AAU8CF41-F1
#
_cell.length_a   1.000
_cell.length_b   1.000
_cell.length_c   1.000
_cell.angle_alpha   90.00
_cell.angle_beta   90.00
_cell.angle_gamma   90.00
#
_symmetry.space_group_name_H-M   'P 1'
#
loop_
_entity.id
_entity.type
_entity.pdbx_description
1 polymer ?
#
loop_
_entity_poly.entity_id
_entity_poly.type
_entity_poly.pdbx_seq_one_letter_code
_entity_poly.pdbx_strand_id
1 'polypeptide(L)'
;MQRRAAAVSVVVFILLAAGAYTFIGAAQQPDVTLENPDYTVSADETLTLAGTSYSFTEVSGDSATAEWTNESARYTESWSANDTVVYQGSNYSVVIPSQTDPTEFELREVQTVDRPTVEQDGTTYVIVEEDGERRLVERDEYLDDPVVHEFAEGDAIERPDNDNETRVASVTNSSVTVEWFAPQTNEVSFDEGENTTVGDTAYLAHFEQQDGSSVLQLTTDYEDYHSDVEAQQEFHERTNGLWGIAILSALAAALLSMLAFMPSRY
;
A
#
# COMPACT_ATOMS: atom_id res chain seq x y z
N MET A 1 19.22 69.01 22.26
CA MET A 1 20.05 68.01 21.54
C MET A 1 19.35 66.66 21.37
N GLN A 2 18.57 66.18 22.35
CA GLN A 2 17.91 64.86 22.31
C GLN A 2 17.00 64.60 21.08
N ARG A 3 16.18 65.58 20.64
CA ARG A 3 15.30 65.41 19.48
C ARG A 3 16.03 65.24 18.14
N ARG A 4 17.21 65.85 17.99
CA ARG A 4 18.03 65.73 16.77
C ARG A 4 18.75 64.38 16.71
N ALA A 5 19.22 63.89 17.86
CA ALA A 5 19.80 62.56 17.96
C ALA A 5 18.75 61.47 17.69
N ALA A 6 17.54 61.60 18.24
CA ALA A 6 16.43 60.67 17.99
C ALA A 6 16.02 60.63 16.51
N ALA A 7 15.95 61.79 15.83
CA ALA A 7 15.63 61.84 14.41
C ALA A 7 16.67 61.11 13.54
N VAL A 8 17.96 61.23 13.86
CA VAL A 8 19.02 60.50 13.16
C VAL A 8 18.89 58.98 13.38
N SER A 9 18.63 58.54 14.61
CA SER A 9 18.40 57.11 14.90
C SER A 9 17.19 56.55 14.15
N VAL A 10 16.07 57.30 14.10
CA VAL A 10 14.87 56.88 13.36
C VAL A 10 15.17 56.71 11.87
N VAL A 11 15.91 57.64 11.26
CA VAL A 11 16.31 57.53 9.84
C VAL A 11 17.17 56.28 9.61
N VAL A 12 18.12 55.99 10.50
CA VAL A 12 18.96 54.78 10.40
C VAL A 12 18.11 53.52 10.48
N PHE A 13 17.17 53.42 11.43
CA PHE A 13 16.30 52.26 11.55
C PHE A 13 15.36 52.08 10.35
N ILE A 14 14.85 53.17 9.77
CA ILE A 14 14.06 53.10 8.53
C ILE A 14 14.90 52.59 7.36
N LEU A 15 16.15 53.05 7.23
CA LEU A 15 17.07 52.59 6.19
C LEU A 15 17.42 51.11 6.35
N LEU A 16 17.63 50.63 7.58
CA LEU A 16 17.85 49.21 7.86
C LEU A 16 16.62 48.36 7.53
N ALA A 17 15.43 48.82 7.90
CA ALA A 17 14.18 48.14 7.56
C ALA A 17 13.96 48.08 6.04
N ALA A 18 14.18 49.19 5.34
CA ALA A 18 14.04 49.26 3.89
C ALA A 18 15.08 48.35 3.19
N GLY A 19 16.34 48.37 3.63
CA GLY A 19 17.40 47.53 3.09
C GLY A 19 17.13 46.03 3.26
N ALA A 20 16.69 45.61 4.46
CA ALA A 20 16.33 44.23 4.73
C ALA A 20 15.14 43.78 3.86
N TYR A 21 14.09 44.62 3.74
CA TYR A 21 12.94 44.33 2.90
C TYR A 21 13.30 44.21 1.41
N THR A 22 14.16 45.10 0.90
CA THR A 22 14.62 45.01 -0.50
C THR A 22 15.45 43.76 -0.77
N PHE A 23 16.22 43.29 0.21
CA PHE A 23 17.03 42.09 0.06
C PHE A 23 16.15 40.84 0.04
N ILE A 24 15.16 40.75 0.93
CA ILE A 24 14.17 39.65 0.95
C ILE A 24 13.44 39.56 -0.39
N GLY A 25 12.94 40.70 -0.90
CA GLY A 25 12.16 40.73 -2.15
C GLY A 25 12.96 40.41 -3.42
N ALA A 26 14.29 40.48 -3.36
CA ALA A 26 15.17 40.15 -4.48
C ALA A 26 15.78 38.74 -4.39
N ALA A 27 15.67 38.09 -3.22
CA ALA A 27 16.23 36.78 -2.98
C ALA A 27 15.33 35.69 -3.60
N GLN A 28 15.94 34.74 -4.30
CA GLN A 28 15.26 33.56 -4.86
C GLN A 28 15.65 32.34 -4.02
N GLN A 29 14.67 31.53 -3.67
CA GLN A 29 14.91 30.25 -3.00
C GLN A 29 15.69 29.33 -3.95
N PRO A 30 16.71 28.59 -3.47
CA PRO A 30 17.34 27.54 -4.27
C PRO A 30 16.31 26.45 -4.61
N ASP A 31 16.23 26.03 -5.86
CA ASP A 31 15.46 24.84 -6.23
C ASP A 31 16.25 23.58 -5.82
N VAL A 32 15.56 22.49 -5.48
CA VAL A 32 16.21 21.16 -5.40
C VAL A 32 16.21 20.62 -6.81
N THR A 33 17.38 20.28 -7.34
CA THR A 33 17.49 19.68 -8.67
C THR A 33 18.51 18.56 -8.63
N LEU A 34 18.14 17.37 -9.09
CA LEU A 34 19.11 16.30 -9.25
C LEU A 34 19.87 16.53 -10.55
N GLU A 35 21.19 16.79 -10.46
CA GLU A 35 22.00 17.05 -11.66
C GLU A 35 22.12 15.81 -12.56
N ASN A 36 22.16 14.61 -11.96
CA ASN A 36 22.27 13.33 -12.66
C ASN A 36 21.42 12.25 -11.97
N PRO A 37 20.09 12.29 -12.08
CA PRO A 37 19.26 11.22 -11.55
C PRO A 37 19.59 9.91 -12.27
N ASP A 38 19.57 8.79 -11.54
CA ASP A 38 19.77 7.46 -12.11
C ASP A 38 18.65 7.13 -13.11
N TYR A 39 17.42 7.57 -12.79
CA TYR A 39 16.24 7.38 -13.63
C TYR A 39 15.33 8.61 -13.62
N THR A 40 14.62 8.82 -14.72
CA THR A 40 13.52 9.78 -14.83
C THR A 40 12.35 9.09 -15.50
N VAL A 41 11.16 9.20 -14.91
CA VAL A 41 9.97 8.48 -15.35
C VAL A 41 8.71 9.33 -15.19
N SER A 42 7.83 9.28 -16.18
CA SER A 42 6.54 9.97 -16.20
C SER A 42 5.39 8.99 -15.94
N ALA A 43 4.18 9.52 -15.73
CA ALA A 43 2.98 8.69 -15.69
C ALA A 43 2.80 7.92 -17.03
N ASP A 44 2.24 6.72 -16.92
CA ASP A 44 2.02 5.75 -18.00
C ASP A 44 3.29 5.17 -18.64
N GLU A 45 4.48 5.47 -18.09
CA GLU A 45 5.74 4.90 -18.54
C GLU A 45 6.09 3.60 -17.79
N THR A 46 7.02 2.84 -18.37
CA THR A 46 7.55 1.62 -17.76
C THR A 46 9.03 1.76 -17.51
N LEU A 47 9.48 1.30 -16.34
CA LEU A 47 10.89 1.30 -15.95
C LEU A 47 11.28 -0.07 -15.40
N THR A 48 12.44 -0.57 -15.81
CA THR A 48 13.00 -1.81 -15.26
C THR A 48 13.96 -1.49 -14.12
N LEU A 49 13.61 -1.90 -12.91
CA LEU A 49 14.42 -1.75 -11.70
C LEU A 49 14.73 -3.13 -11.14
N ALA A 50 16.00 -3.40 -10.83
CA ALA A 50 16.45 -4.69 -10.30
C ALA A 50 15.98 -5.93 -11.10
N GLY A 51 15.75 -5.77 -12.42
CA GLY A 51 15.27 -6.85 -13.31
C GLY A 51 13.76 -7.03 -13.36
N THR A 52 12.98 -6.27 -12.58
CA THR A 52 11.51 -6.26 -12.61
C THR A 52 11.02 -5.04 -13.37
N SER A 53 10.04 -5.22 -14.26
CA SER A 53 9.41 -4.12 -14.99
C SER A 53 8.27 -3.53 -14.16
N TYR A 54 8.32 -2.23 -13.92
CA TYR A 54 7.33 -1.45 -13.19
C TYR A 54 6.60 -0.53 -14.15
N SER A 55 5.27 -0.50 -14.09
CA SER A 55 4.40 0.43 -14.82
C SER A 55 3.98 1.55 -13.90
N PHE A 56 4.35 2.79 -14.19
CA PHE A 56 4.02 3.95 -13.37
C PHE A 56 2.61 4.41 -13.69
N THR A 57 1.64 4.06 -12.84
CA THR A 57 0.22 4.36 -13.05
C THR A 57 -0.15 5.78 -12.66
N GLU A 58 0.61 6.38 -11.73
CA GLU A 58 0.43 7.75 -11.29
C GLU A 58 1.78 8.38 -10.97
N VAL A 59 1.99 9.60 -11.46
CA VAL A 59 3.11 10.47 -11.07
C VAL A 59 2.53 11.86 -10.85
N SER A 60 2.71 12.36 -9.64
CA SER A 60 2.22 13.67 -9.19
C SER A 60 3.40 14.54 -8.71
N GLY A 61 3.11 15.71 -8.16
CA GLY A 61 4.14 16.67 -7.75
C GLY A 61 4.91 16.27 -6.47
N ASP A 62 4.46 15.25 -5.75
CA ASP A 62 5.06 14.81 -4.48
C ASP A 62 4.99 13.30 -4.24
N SER A 63 4.35 12.54 -5.14
CA SER A 63 4.22 11.09 -5.01
C SER A 63 4.05 10.39 -6.36
N ALA A 64 4.44 9.12 -6.43
CA ALA A 64 4.20 8.24 -7.57
C ALA A 64 3.84 6.83 -7.12
N THR A 65 3.04 6.15 -7.95
CA THR A 65 2.67 4.75 -7.78
C THR A 65 3.11 3.95 -9.00
N ALA A 66 3.77 2.84 -8.74
CA ALA A 66 4.19 1.90 -9.77
C ALA A 66 3.66 0.49 -9.47
N GLU A 67 3.19 -0.19 -10.50
CA GLU A 67 2.69 -1.55 -10.42
C GLU A 67 3.64 -2.53 -11.11
N TRP A 68 3.78 -3.72 -10.56
CA TRP A 68 4.45 -4.83 -11.22
C TRP A 68 3.69 -6.13 -10.99
N THR A 69 3.70 -7.01 -11.98
CA THR A 69 2.99 -8.30 -11.92
C THR A 69 3.97 -9.43 -11.65
N ASN A 70 3.74 -10.16 -10.56
CA ASN A 70 4.35 -11.46 -10.33
C ASN A 70 3.52 -12.52 -11.05
N GLU A 71 3.94 -12.93 -12.24
CA GLU A 71 3.24 -13.91 -13.08
C GLU A 71 3.11 -15.32 -12.45
N SER A 72 3.83 -15.59 -11.37
CA SER A 72 3.85 -16.89 -10.71
C SER A 72 3.83 -16.74 -9.19
N ALA A 73 2.95 -15.88 -8.68
CA ALA A 73 2.70 -15.77 -7.25
C ALA A 73 2.01 -17.05 -6.75
N ARG A 74 2.47 -17.55 -5.61
CA ARG A 74 1.92 -18.76 -4.97
C ARG A 74 0.72 -18.37 -4.11
N TYR A 75 -0.42 -18.97 -4.40
CA TYR A 75 -1.63 -18.90 -3.59
C TYR A 75 -1.87 -20.25 -2.91
N THR A 76 -2.45 -20.20 -1.72
CA THR A 76 -2.77 -21.41 -0.94
C THR A 76 -4.15 -21.29 -0.31
N GLU A 77 -4.83 -22.42 -0.18
CA GLU A 77 -6.08 -22.53 0.56
C GLU A 77 -6.03 -23.76 1.47
N SER A 78 -6.58 -23.63 2.68
CA SER A 78 -6.62 -24.71 3.66
C SER A 78 -8.05 -25.22 3.81
N TRP A 79 -8.22 -26.52 3.65
CA TRP A 79 -9.47 -27.23 3.90
C TRP A 79 -9.36 -28.00 5.21
N SER A 80 -10.25 -27.74 6.16
CA SER A 80 -10.21 -28.43 7.45
C SER A 80 -10.79 -29.84 7.34
N ALA A 81 -10.38 -30.75 8.21
CA ALA A 81 -11.00 -32.07 8.32
C ALA A 81 -12.50 -31.93 8.64
N ASN A 82 -13.33 -32.67 7.92
CA ASN A 82 -14.79 -32.64 7.91
C ASN A 82 -15.42 -31.35 7.34
N ASP A 83 -14.62 -30.45 6.78
CA ASP A 83 -15.14 -29.28 6.08
C ASP A 83 -15.85 -29.70 4.78
N THR A 84 -16.74 -28.85 4.28
CA THR A 84 -17.45 -29.08 3.00
C THR A 84 -16.88 -28.18 1.92
N VAL A 85 -16.39 -28.78 0.84
CA VAL A 85 -15.80 -28.10 -0.32
C VAL A 85 -16.60 -28.41 -1.58
N VAL A 86 -16.57 -27.49 -2.55
CA VAL A 86 -17.16 -27.72 -3.87
C VAL A 86 -16.10 -28.31 -4.79
N TYR A 87 -16.36 -29.50 -5.33
CA TYR A 87 -15.51 -30.17 -6.30
C TYR A 87 -16.35 -30.68 -7.49
N GLN A 88 -15.91 -30.38 -8.71
CA GLN A 88 -16.66 -30.69 -9.95
C GLN A 88 -18.15 -30.31 -9.92
N GLY A 89 -18.50 -29.22 -9.23
CA GLY A 89 -19.88 -28.71 -9.13
C GLY A 89 -20.76 -29.35 -8.04
N SER A 90 -20.23 -30.27 -7.25
CA SER A 90 -20.94 -30.92 -6.13
C SER A 90 -20.24 -30.68 -4.79
N ASN A 91 -20.98 -30.84 -3.68
CA ASN A 91 -20.43 -30.69 -2.33
C ASN A 91 -19.82 -32.00 -1.83
N TYR A 92 -18.59 -31.94 -1.32
CA TYR A 92 -17.87 -33.06 -0.74
C TYR A 92 -17.35 -32.69 0.64
N SER A 93 -17.35 -33.66 1.55
CA SER A 93 -16.73 -33.54 2.86
C SER A 93 -15.28 -34.02 2.80
N VAL A 94 -14.38 -33.25 3.41
CA VAL A 94 -12.95 -33.56 3.47
C VAL A 94 -12.70 -34.59 4.57
N VAL A 95 -12.31 -35.80 4.20
CA VAL A 95 -12.04 -36.90 5.13
C VAL A 95 -10.54 -37.17 5.14
N ILE A 96 -9.92 -37.03 6.31
CA ILE A 96 -8.48 -37.27 6.50
C ILE A 96 -8.31 -38.53 7.35
N PRO A 97 -7.48 -39.50 6.93
CA PRO A 97 -7.25 -40.71 7.69
C PRO A 97 -6.59 -40.40 9.04
N SER A 98 -7.07 -41.06 10.08
CA SER A 98 -6.53 -40.91 11.44
C SER A 98 -5.26 -41.73 11.62
N GLN A 99 -4.15 -41.25 11.04
CA GLN A 99 -2.85 -41.89 11.06
C GLN A 99 -1.73 -40.91 11.43
N THR A 100 -0.56 -41.47 11.78
CA THR A 100 0.62 -40.63 11.97
C THR A 100 1.08 -40.18 10.59
N ASP A 101 1.11 -38.86 10.36
CA ASP A 101 1.58 -38.23 9.11
C ASP A 101 0.78 -38.67 7.85
N PRO A 102 -0.51 -38.28 7.74
CA PRO A 102 -1.30 -38.58 6.56
C PRO A 102 -0.79 -37.82 5.34
N THR A 103 -0.62 -38.49 4.21
CA THR A 103 -0.26 -37.88 2.91
C THR A 103 -1.40 -37.93 1.90
N GLU A 104 -2.55 -38.47 2.31
CA GLU A 104 -3.71 -38.75 1.48
C GLU A 104 -4.97 -38.29 2.19
N PHE A 105 -5.99 -37.91 1.43
CA PHE A 105 -7.32 -37.59 1.92
C PHE A 105 -8.38 -37.98 0.89
N GLU A 106 -9.62 -38.04 1.35
CA GLU A 106 -10.78 -38.32 0.52
C GLU A 106 -11.69 -37.09 0.46
N LEU A 107 -12.24 -36.81 -0.72
CA LEU A 107 -13.44 -36.02 -0.89
C LEU A 107 -14.62 -36.98 -0.99
N ARG A 108 -15.46 -37.03 0.05
CA ARG A 108 -16.65 -37.90 0.09
C ARG A 108 -17.92 -37.09 -0.13
N GLU A 109 -18.74 -37.51 -1.08
CA GLU A 109 -19.97 -36.80 -1.46
C GLU A 109 -20.88 -36.52 -0.27
N VAL A 110 -21.34 -35.27 -0.16
CA VAL A 110 -22.36 -34.87 0.82
C VAL A 110 -23.74 -35.16 0.22
N GLN A 111 -24.27 -36.34 0.52
CA GLN A 111 -25.58 -36.75 0.02
C GLN A 111 -26.74 -36.03 0.73
N THR A 112 -27.74 -35.62 -0.04
CA THR A 112 -28.99 -35.03 0.46
C THR A 112 -30.19 -35.82 0.01
N VAL A 113 -31.21 -35.92 0.86
CA VAL A 113 -32.49 -36.55 0.51
C VAL A 113 -33.46 -35.45 0.08
N ASP A 114 -34.03 -35.58 -1.11
CA ASP A 114 -35.01 -34.67 -1.70
C ASP A 114 -36.46 -34.93 -1.25
N ARG A 115 -36.64 -35.95 -0.41
CA ARG A 115 -37.93 -36.38 0.15
C ARG A 115 -38.06 -36.05 1.63
N PRO A 116 -39.29 -35.98 2.16
CA PRO A 116 -39.52 -35.86 3.60
C PRO A 116 -38.89 -37.03 4.36
N THR A 117 -38.23 -36.72 5.47
CA THR A 117 -37.64 -37.71 6.38
C THR A 117 -38.32 -37.69 7.74
N VAL A 118 -38.23 -38.80 8.47
CA VAL A 118 -38.68 -38.93 9.86
C VAL A 118 -37.61 -39.65 10.68
N GLU A 119 -37.36 -39.17 11.90
CA GLU A 119 -36.49 -39.82 12.87
C GLU A 119 -37.29 -40.80 13.74
N GLN A 120 -36.83 -42.05 13.86
CA GLN A 120 -37.37 -43.03 14.80
C GLN A 120 -36.21 -43.77 15.49
N ASP A 121 -36.22 -43.81 16.82
CA ASP A 121 -35.19 -44.49 17.63
C ASP A 121 -33.73 -44.11 17.26
N GLY A 122 -33.51 -42.87 16.80
CA GLY A 122 -32.20 -42.36 16.39
C GLY A 122 -31.76 -42.77 14.97
N THR A 123 -32.65 -43.36 14.18
CA THR A 123 -32.44 -43.70 12.78
C THR A 123 -33.30 -42.80 11.89
N THR A 124 -32.70 -42.20 10.87
CA THR A 124 -33.41 -41.38 9.88
C THR A 124 -34.01 -42.29 8.81
N TYR A 125 -35.32 -42.18 8.61
CA TYR A 125 -36.05 -42.86 7.55
C TYR A 125 -36.54 -41.86 6.49
N VAL A 126 -36.47 -42.25 5.22
CA VAL A 126 -37.06 -41.54 4.08
C VAL A 126 -38.48 -42.05 3.87
N ILE A 127 -39.43 -41.12 3.75
CA ILE A 127 -40.82 -41.45 3.49
C ILE A 127 -41.00 -41.68 1.99
N VAL A 128 -41.25 -42.93 1.61
CA VAL A 128 -41.53 -43.33 0.23
C VAL A 128 -43.01 -43.66 0.11
N GLU A 129 -43.72 -42.95 -0.77
CA GLU A 129 -45.10 -43.26 -1.17
C GLU A 129 -45.07 -43.97 -2.52
N GLU A 130 -45.54 -45.21 -2.57
CA GLU A 130 -45.64 -46.04 -3.77
C GLU A 130 -46.99 -46.75 -3.76
N ASP A 131 -47.74 -46.70 -4.87
CA ASP A 131 -49.08 -47.28 -5.00
C ASP A 131 -50.11 -46.89 -3.91
N GLY A 132 -49.94 -45.72 -3.29
CA GLY A 132 -50.81 -45.22 -2.24
C GLY A 132 -50.52 -45.78 -0.84
N GLU A 133 -49.48 -46.60 -0.71
CA GLU A 133 -48.96 -47.10 0.57
C GLU A 133 -47.73 -46.29 0.99
N ARG A 134 -47.63 -46.00 2.29
CA ARG A 134 -46.48 -45.32 2.90
C ARG A 134 -45.50 -46.35 3.43
N ARG A 135 -44.27 -46.31 2.93
CA ARG A 135 -43.15 -47.10 3.43
C ARG A 135 -42.08 -46.18 4.01
N LEU A 136 -41.49 -46.65 5.11
CA LEU A 136 -40.27 -46.05 5.67
C LEU A 136 -39.09 -46.86 5.18
N VAL A 137 -38.13 -46.18 4.56
CA VAL A 137 -36.88 -46.77 4.08
C VAL A 137 -35.76 -46.12 4.86
N GLU A 138 -34.83 -46.89 5.40
CA GLU A 138 -33.67 -46.28 6.08
C GLU A 138 -32.92 -45.39 5.10
N ARG A 139 -32.42 -44.24 5.57
CA ARG A 139 -31.73 -43.28 4.73
C ARG A 139 -30.59 -43.92 3.93
N ASP A 140 -29.81 -44.78 4.56
CA ASP A 140 -28.66 -45.45 3.94
C ASP A 140 -29.08 -46.58 2.96
N GLU A 141 -30.33 -47.06 3.04
CA GLU A 141 -30.90 -47.99 2.05
C GLU A 141 -31.57 -47.23 0.88
N TYR A 142 -32.02 -45.99 1.13
CA TYR A 142 -32.62 -45.13 0.11
C TYR A 142 -31.58 -44.46 -0.78
N LEU A 143 -30.45 -44.06 -0.21
CA LEU A 143 -29.34 -43.43 -0.93
C LEU A 143 -28.40 -44.48 -1.50
N ASP A 144 -27.79 -44.18 -2.64
CA ASP A 144 -26.70 -44.98 -3.19
C ASP A 144 -25.41 -44.78 -2.37
N ASP A 145 -24.39 -45.61 -2.62
CA ASP A 145 -23.07 -45.41 -2.05
C ASP A 145 -22.51 -44.02 -2.47
N PRO A 146 -21.95 -43.23 -1.55
CA PRO A 146 -21.44 -41.91 -1.88
C PRO A 146 -20.26 -42.00 -2.83
N VAL A 147 -20.17 -41.05 -3.76
CA VAL A 147 -18.96 -40.92 -4.60
C VAL A 147 -17.78 -40.48 -3.73
N VAL A 148 -16.65 -41.17 -3.90
CA VAL A 148 -15.39 -40.88 -3.19
C VAL A 148 -14.31 -40.58 -4.22
N HIS A 149 -13.60 -39.47 -4.02
CA HIS A 149 -12.37 -39.15 -4.75
C HIS A 149 -11.20 -39.17 -3.78
N GLU A 150 -10.18 -39.96 -4.10
CA GLU A 150 -8.94 -40.06 -3.33
C GLU A 150 -7.89 -39.12 -3.93
N PHE A 151 -7.16 -38.40 -3.07
CA PHE A 151 -6.07 -37.52 -3.46
C PHE A 151 -4.88 -37.70 -2.51
N ALA A 152 -3.69 -37.59 -3.06
CA ALA A 152 -2.42 -37.54 -2.34
C ALA A 152 -1.74 -36.17 -2.47
N GLU A 153 -0.75 -35.91 -1.62
CA GLU A 153 0.17 -34.80 -1.80
C GLU A 153 0.81 -34.82 -3.21
N GLY A 154 0.78 -33.68 -3.89
CA GLY A 154 1.25 -33.51 -5.26
C GLY A 154 0.17 -33.73 -6.33
N ASP A 155 -0.98 -34.32 -6.00
CA ASP A 155 -2.04 -34.54 -6.97
C ASP A 155 -2.66 -33.22 -7.43
N ALA A 156 -3.06 -33.19 -8.71
CA ALA A 156 -3.78 -32.08 -9.28
C ALA A 156 -5.27 -32.13 -8.91
N ILE A 157 -5.83 -30.99 -8.56
CA ILE A 157 -7.25 -30.81 -8.24
C ILE A 157 -7.84 -29.84 -9.24
N GLU A 158 -8.82 -30.31 -10.00
CA GLU A 158 -9.61 -29.45 -10.87
C GLU A 158 -10.53 -28.55 -10.04
N ARG A 159 -10.57 -27.26 -10.38
CA ARG A 159 -11.45 -26.28 -9.73
C ARG A 159 -12.28 -25.55 -10.79
N PRO A 160 -13.59 -25.40 -10.57
CA PRO A 160 -14.47 -24.78 -11.56
C PRO A 160 -14.17 -23.28 -11.77
N ASP A 161 -13.62 -22.61 -10.75
CA ASP A 161 -13.38 -21.16 -10.76
C ASP A 161 -11.88 -20.79 -10.85
N ASN A 162 -11.01 -21.76 -11.18
CA ASN A 162 -9.57 -21.52 -11.31
C ASN A 162 -9.01 -22.24 -12.53
N ASP A 163 -8.63 -21.45 -13.54
CA ASP A 163 -7.96 -21.97 -14.74
C ASP A 163 -6.50 -22.42 -14.47
N ASN A 164 -5.93 -22.03 -13.32
CA ASN A 164 -4.58 -22.41 -12.96
C ASN A 164 -4.56 -23.82 -12.35
N GLU A 165 -3.51 -24.57 -12.67
CA GLU A 165 -3.29 -25.90 -12.10
C GLU A 165 -3.17 -25.81 -10.57
N THR A 166 -4.17 -26.36 -9.88
CA THR A 166 -4.18 -26.45 -8.42
C THR A 166 -3.66 -27.82 -8.01
N ARG A 167 -2.78 -27.88 -7.00
CA ARG A 167 -2.22 -29.12 -6.47
C ARG A 167 -2.42 -29.24 -4.97
N VAL A 168 -2.42 -30.47 -4.46
CA VAL A 168 -2.33 -30.73 -3.03
C VAL A 168 -0.90 -30.44 -2.57
N ALA A 169 -0.72 -29.39 -1.76
CA ALA A 169 0.59 -29.00 -1.25
C ALA A 169 1.02 -29.82 -0.03
N SER A 170 0.07 -30.08 0.88
CA SER A 170 0.33 -30.89 2.07
C SER A 170 -0.96 -31.42 2.69
N VAL A 171 -0.89 -32.59 3.31
CA VAL A 171 -1.97 -33.16 4.11
C VAL A 171 -1.50 -33.28 5.56
N THR A 172 -2.35 -32.87 6.50
CA THR A 172 -2.10 -33.01 7.94
C THR A 172 -3.30 -33.65 8.59
N ASN A 173 -3.18 -34.11 9.84
CA ASN A 173 -4.30 -34.69 10.59
C ASN A 173 -5.51 -33.75 10.77
N SER A 174 -5.34 -32.44 10.57
CA SER A 174 -6.39 -31.44 10.77
C SER A 174 -6.84 -30.74 9.50
N SER A 175 -6.01 -30.73 8.46
CA SER A 175 -6.29 -29.97 7.24
C SER A 175 -5.48 -30.44 6.04
N VAL A 176 -6.04 -30.18 4.86
CA VAL A 176 -5.38 -30.27 3.56
C VAL A 176 -5.05 -28.86 3.10
N THR A 177 -3.83 -28.62 2.65
CA THR A 177 -3.47 -27.37 1.98
C THR A 177 -3.38 -27.64 0.49
N VAL A 178 -4.10 -26.87 -0.31
CA VAL A 178 -3.92 -26.83 -1.76
C VAL A 178 -3.19 -25.56 -2.16
N GLU A 179 -2.52 -25.60 -3.30
CA GLU A 179 -1.79 -24.47 -3.87
C GLU A 179 -2.03 -24.33 -5.36
N TRP A 180 -1.94 -23.10 -5.84
CA TRP A 180 -1.88 -22.80 -7.26
C TRP A 180 -0.99 -21.58 -7.49
N PHE A 181 -0.52 -21.42 -8.72
CA PHE A 181 0.28 -20.26 -9.13
C PHE A 181 -0.55 -19.40 -10.07
N ALA A 182 -0.61 -18.09 -9.81
CA ALA A 182 -1.35 -17.14 -10.62
C ALA A 182 -0.67 -15.77 -10.62
N PRO A 183 -0.97 -14.90 -11.61
CA PRO A 183 -0.49 -13.53 -11.61
C PRO A 183 -0.99 -12.74 -10.39
N GLN A 184 -0.07 -12.04 -9.71
CA GLN A 184 -0.39 -11.07 -8.65
C GLN A 184 0.17 -9.71 -9.01
N THR A 185 -0.71 -8.70 -9.11
CA THR A 185 -0.28 -7.30 -9.19
C THR A 185 0.14 -6.80 -7.82
N ASN A 186 1.31 -6.17 -7.76
CA ASN A 186 1.87 -5.56 -6.56
C ASN A 186 2.13 -4.08 -6.84
N GLU A 187 1.97 -3.26 -5.82
CA GLU A 187 2.18 -1.82 -5.89
C GLU A 187 3.44 -1.42 -5.11
N VAL A 188 4.11 -0.38 -5.59
CA VAL A 188 5.22 0.31 -4.93
C VAL A 188 4.94 1.80 -5.01
N SER A 189 5.02 2.48 -3.87
CA SER A 189 4.85 3.92 -3.77
C SER A 189 6.19 4.62 -3.55
N PHE A 190 6.30 5.82 -4.10
CA PHE A 190 7.44 6.72 -3.96
C PHE A 190 6.92 8.06 -3.48
N ASP A 191 7.56 8.63 -2.47
CA ASP A 191 7.18 9.90 -1.85
C ASP A 191 8.37 10.87 -1.87
N GLU A 192 8.11 12.18 -2.03
CA GLU A 192 9.15 13.21 -2.16
C GLU A 192 10.17 13.15 -1.02
N GLY A 193 11.45 12.98 -1.38
CA GLY A 193 12.57 12.92 -0.45
C GLY A 193 12.66 11.64 0.37
N GLU A 194 11.80 10.65 0.13
CA GLU A 194 11.85 9.36 0.81
C GLU A 194 12.66 8.32 0.02
N ASN A 195 13.25 7.38 0.76
CA ASN A 195 13.99 6.26 0.20
C ASN A 195 13.08 5.04 0.06
N THR A 196 12.73 4.70 -1.18
CA THR A 196 11.99 3.47 -1.50
C THR A 196 12.98 2.37 -1.91
N THR A 197 12.92 1.23 -1.22
CA THR A 197 13.76 0.07 -1.55
C THR A 197 13.09 -0.77 -2.63
N VAL A 198 13.76 -0.90 -3.78
CA VAL A 198 13.34 -1.75 -4.90
C VAL A 198 14.40 -2.82 -5.13
N GLY A 199 14.04 -4.09 -4.89
CA GLY A 199 15.01 -5.17 -4.81
C GLY A 199 15.98 -4.96 -3.64
N ASP A 200 17.28 -4.88 -3.93
CA ASP A 200 18.33 -4.61 -2.95
C ASP A 200 18.83 -3.15 -2.95
N THR A 201 18.23 -2.28 -3.77
CA THR A 201 18.67 -0.88 -3.95
C THR A 201 17.63 0.08 -3.39
N ALA A 202 18.07 0.99 -2.51
CA ALA A 202 17.26 2.12 -2.07
C ALA A 202 17.44 3.29 -3.04
N TYR A 203 16.33 3.85 -3.50
CA TYR A 203 16.30 5.05 -4.34
C TYR A 203 15.60 6.16 -3.59
N LEU A 204 16.20 7.35 -3.59
CA LEU A 204 15.52 8.57 -3.19
C LEU A 204 14.64 9.06 -4.33
N ALA A 205 13.39 9.39 -4.04
CA ALA A 205 12.46 9.98 -4.98
C ALA A 205 12.48 11.52 -4.91
N HIS A 206 12.54 12.16 -6.07
CA HIS A 206 12.37 13.60 -6.22
C HIS A 206 11.42 13.89 -7.39
N PHE A 207 10.52 14.85 -7.23
CA PHE A 207 9.51 15.19 -8.21
C PHE A 207 9.77 16.59 -8.81
N GLU A 208 9.81 16.64 -10.14
CA GLU A 208 10.02 17.89 -10.88
C GLU A 208 8.88 18.13 -11.88
N GLN A 209 8.60 19.39 -12.19
CA GLN A 209 7.69 19.76 -13.28
C GLN A 209 8.46 19.90 -14.60
N GLN A 210 8.22 18.99 -15.54
CA GLN A 210 8.79 19.04 -16.88
C GLN A 210 7.67 19.15 -17.93
N ASP A 211 7.77 20.14 -18.82
CA ASP A 211 6.81 20.38 -19.92
C ASP A 211 5.32 20.45 -19.51
N GLY A 212 5.06 20.83 -18.26
CA GLY A 212 3.71 20.97 -17.70
C GLY A 212 3.16 19.72 -17.00
N SER A 213 3.94 18.65 -16.93
CA SER A 213 3.62 17.41 -16.21
C SER A 213 4.65 17.14 -15.11
N SER A 214 4.26 16.36 -14.10
CA SER A 214 5.17 15.90 -13.06
C SER A 214 5.98 14.70 -13.56
N VAL A 215 7.27 14.70 -13.27
CA VAL A 215 8.18 13.57 -13.53
C VAL A 215 8.80 13.13 -12.21
N LEU A 216 8.94 11.83 -12.03
CA LEU A 216 9.67 11.23 -10.93
C LEU A 216 11.13 11.05 -11.35
N GLN A 217 12.04 11.55 -10.54
CA GLN A 217 13.47 11.30 -10.63
C GLN A 217 13.87 10.39 -9.46
N LEU A 218 14.62 9.33 -9.77
CA LEU A 218 15.16 8.40 -8.78
C LEU A 218 16.67 8.52 -8.76
N THR A 219 17.26 8.59 -7.56
CA THR A 219 18.72 8.64 -7.38
C THR A 219 19.18 7.77 -6.21
N THR A 220 20.35 7.18 -6.36
CA THR A 220 21.13 6.51 -5.31
C THR A 220 22.23 7.43 -4.77
N ASP A 221 22.49 8.54 -5.44
CA ASP A 221 23.37 9.61 -4.96
C ASP A 221 22.55 10.62 -4.15
N TYR A 222 22.73 10.57 -2.83
CA TYR A 222 22.00 11.39 -1.87
C TYR A 222 22.70 12.73 -1.58
N GLU A 223 23.97 12.90 -1.97
CA GLU A 223 24.76 14.06 -1.56
C GLU A 223 24.21 15.35 -2.16
N ASP A 224 23.86 15.34 -3.45
CA ASP A 224 23.31 16.49 -4.17
C ASP A 224 21.96 16.92 -3.60
N TYR A 225 21.03 15.96 -3.42
CA TYR A 225 19.71 16.24 -2.84
C TYR A 225 19.80 16.85 -1.45
N HIS A 226 20.63 16.27 -0.57
CA HIS A 226 20.77 16.77 0.80
C HIS A 226 21.43 18.15 0.84
N SER A 227 22.41 18.41 -0.02
CA SER A 227 23.06 19.72 -0.15
C SER A 227 22.04 20.81 -0.52
N ASP A 228 21.17 20.54 -1.49
CA ASP A 228 20.16 21.50 -1.94
C ASP A 228 19.07 21.74 -0.88
N VAL A 229 18.62 20.68 -0.21
CA VAL A 229 17.69 20.80 0.93
C VAL A 229 18.29 21.62 2.06
N GLU A 230 19.58 21.42 2.38
CA GLU A 230 20.27 22.23 3.38
C GLU A 230 20.38 23.70 2.95
N ALA A 231 20.66 23.96 1.67
CA ALA A 231 20.70 25.31 1.13
C ALA A 231 19.34 26.03 1.23
N GLN A 232 18.24 25.32 1.00
CA GLN A 232 16.89 25.87 1.20
C GLN A 232 16.58 26.21 2.66
N GLN A 233 17.02 25.36 3.60
CA GLN A 233 16.86 25.63 5.03
C GLN A 233 17.66 26.85 5.46
N GLU A 234 18.91 26.97 5.00
CA GLU A 234 19.75 28.13 5.27
C GLU A 234 19.14 29.42 4.66
N PHE A 235 18.58 29.33 3.47
CA PHE A 235 17.85 30.44 2.84
C PHE A 235 16.67 30.91 3.69
N HIS A 236 15.85 29.98 4.19
CA HIS A 236 14.71 30.28 5.07
C HIS A 236 15.16 30.90 6.39
N GLU A 237 16.19 30.35 7.03
CA GLU A 237 16.79 30.90 8.25
C GLU A 237 17.24 32.36 8.05
N ARG A 238 17.99 32.63 6.97
CA ARG A 238 18.48 33.97 6.64
C ARG A 238 17.32 34.94 6.32
N THR A 239 16.32 34.49 5.59
CA THR A 239 15.13 35.29 5.24
C THR A 239 14.30 35.63 6.48
N ASN A 240 14.09 34.66 7.38
CA ASN A 240 13.41 34.88 8.66
C ASN A 240 14.20 35.86 9.54
N GLY A 241 15.53 35.75 9.58
CA GLY A 241 16.41 36.69 10.27
C GLY A 241 16.27 38.13 9.75
N LEU A 242 16.24 38.31 8.42
CA LEU A 242 16.05 39.61 7.79
C LEU A 242 14.66 40.20 8.08
N TRP A 243 13.61 39.38 8.10
CA TRP A 243 12.28 39.80 8.55
C TRP A 243 12.31 40.27 10.01
N GLY A 244 13.02 39.55 10.88
CA GLY A 244 13.25 39.96 12.27
C GLY A 244 13.90 41.34 12.37
N ILE A 245 14.95 41.60 11.57
CA ILE A 245 15.64 42.90 11.53
C ILE A 245 14.69 44.01 11.03
N ALA A 246 13.92 43.75 9.97
CA ALA A 246 13.00 44.72 9.40
C ALA A 246 11.91 45.11 10.40
N ILE A 247 11.30 44.13 11.07
CA ILE A 247 10.25 44.34 12.08
C ILE A 247 10.81 45.09 13.30
N LEU A 248 11.94 44.63 13.85
CA LEU A 248 12.54 45.27 15.03
C LEU A 248 12.98 46.72 14.75
N SER A 249 13.54 46.96 13.56
CA SER A 249 13.94 48.32 13.16
C SER A 249 12.73 49.24 12.97
N ALA A 250 11.66 48.75 12.34
CA ALA A 250 10.42 49.51 12.20
C ALA A 250 9.77 49.83 13.57
N LEU A 251 9.72 48.85 14.48
CA LEU A 251 9.21 49.04 15.84
C LEU A 251 10.06 50.02 16.65
N ALA A 252 11.40 49.92 16.56
CA ALA A 252 12.31 50.85 17.22
C ALA A 252 12.14 52.28 16.68
N ALA A 253 12.01 52.45 15.36
CA ALA A 253 11.73 53.74 14.73
C ALA A 253 10.40 54.33 15.22
N ALA A 254 9.34 53.51 15.30
CA ALA A 254 8.03 53.93 15.79
C ALA A 254 8.09 54.32 17.27
N LEU A 255 8.73 53.51 18.13
CA LEU A 255 8.89 53.79 19.56
C LEU A 255 9.68 55.07 19.81
N LEU A 256 10.82 55.24 19.12
CA LEU A 256 11.64 56.45 19.22
C LEU A 256 10.87 57.68 18.74
N SER A 257 10.06 57.54 17.70
CA SER A 257 9.17 58.61 17.24
C SER A 257 8.13 58.95 18.33
N MET A 258 7.44 57.97 18.89
CA MET A 258 6.48 58.17 19.98
C MET A 258 7.11 58.85 21.20
N LEU A 259 8.31 58.42 21.62
CA LEU A 259 9.04 59.01 22.75
C LEU A 259 9.54 60.42 22.45
N ALA A 260 10.03 60.70 21.24
CA ALA A 260 10.51 62.02 20.85
C ALA A 260 9.40 63.07 20.77
N PHE A 261 8.18 62.64 20.44
CA PHE A 261 6.99 63.48 20.31
C PHE A 261 6.00 63.33 21.48
N MET A 262 6.35 62.59 22.53
CA MET A 262 5.56 62.54 23.77
C MET A 262 5.46 63.96 24.36
N PRO A 263 4.26 64.46 24.70
CA PRO A 263 4.12 65.79 25.30
C PRO A 263 4.88 65.82 26.64
N SER A 264 5.88 66.68 26.75
CA SER A 264 6.56 66.87 28.04
C SER A 264 5.57 67.47 29.01
N ARG A 265 5.18 66.71 30.04
CA ARG A 265 4.46 67.27 31.19
C ARG A 265 5.48 68.06 32.03
N TYR A 266 5.63 69.34 31.68
CA TYR A 266 6.01 70.39 32.60
C TYR A 266 4.84 71.38 32.67
#